data_AF-A0A2D7PI98-F1
#
_entry.id   AF-A0A2D7PI98-F1
#
_cell.length_a   1.000
_cell.length_b   1.000
_cell.length_c   1.000
_cell.angle_alpha   90.00
_cell.angle_beta   90.00
_cell.angle_gamma   90.00
#
_symmetry.space_group_name_H-M   'P 1'
#
loop_
_entity.id
_entity.type
_entity.pdbx_description
1 polymer ?
#
loop_
_entity_poly.entity_id
_entity_poly.type
_entity_poly.pdbx_seq_one_letter_code
_entity_poly.pdbx_strand_id
1 'polypeptide(L)'
;DSRAISWPEGFGVKSNWGLPYDILASADILYVVTPYTERMGEVFVCRGKGFTAPKTPEEPVYTPGKDIRGYTVTTYNFWAGICNDAKIDHEVALDEQGWYTLVVSTEENRPKNANLEDGVTWLDWGAYLDGQLTWRFLLRRDPKLVALHDAIVGGNPEPGIAPYVPVARHVSKNEFESGDWEKRF
;
A
#
# COMPACT_ATOMS: atom_id res chain seq x y z
N ASP A 1 -12.42 4.83 27.62
CA ASP A 1 -12.03 3.84 26.61
C ASP A 1 -10.72 4.32 26.01
N SER A 2 -9.61 3.68 26.38
CA SER A 2 -8.24 4.18 26.17
C SER A 2 -7.47 3.33 25.16
N ARG A 3 -8.17 2.82 24.14
CA ARG A 3 -7.53 2.18 22.99
C ARG A 3 -6.93 3.28 22.12
N ALA A 4 -5.60 3.33 22.05
CA ALA A 4 -4.91 4.16 21.09
C ALA A 4 -5.19 3.59 19.69
N ILE A 5 -6.25 4.09 19.05
CA ILE A 5 -6.56 3.84 17.66
C ILE A 5 -5.71 4.81 16.85
N SER A 6 -4.52 4.36 16.43
CA SER A 6 -3.67 5.14 15.54
C SER A 6 -4.15 4.94 14.11
N TRP A 7 -4.85 5.93 13.57
CA TRP A 7 -5.07 6.12 12.12
C TRP A 7 -5.51 4.85 11.36
N PRO A 8 -6.61 4.20 11.76
CA PRO A 8 -7.09 3.03 11.03
C PRO A 8 -7.42 3.47 9.61
N GLU A 9 -6.89 2.74 8.62
CA GLU A 9 -7.11 3.00 7.19
C GLU A 9 -6.53 4.34 6.67
N GLY A 10 -5.80 5.07 7.53
CA GLY A 10 -5.12 6.32 7.17
C GLY A 10 -3.66 6.08 6.79
N PHE A 11 -3.15 6.92 5.88
CA PHE A 11 -1.79 6.82 5.39
C PHE A 11 -0.87 7.87 6.02
N GLY A 12 0.32 7.44 6.39
CA GLY A 12 1.42 8.30 6.80
C GLY A 12 2.60 8.20 5.85
N VAL A 13 3.41 9.25 5.80
CA VAL A 13 4.68 9.29 5.03
C VAL A 13 5.92 9.20 5.91
N LYS A 14 5.72 9.08 7.22
CA LYS A 14 6.81 8.99 8.20
C LYS A 14 7.13 7.52 8.45
N SER A 15 8.37 7.12 8.19
CA SER A 15 8.84 5.75 8.39
C SER A 15 8.99 5.33 9.86
N ASN A 16 8.79 6.25 10.80
CA ASN A 16 9.37 6.19 12.15
C ASN A 16 8.43 6.66 13.27
N TRP A 17 7.11 6.45 13.14
CA TRP A 17 6.16 6.68 14.25
C TRP A 17 6.06 8.12 14.75
N GLY A 18 6.37 9.10 13.90
CA GLY A 18 6.22 10.52 14.24
C GLY A 18 7.44 11.16 14.91
N LEU A 19 8.56 10.45 15.02
CA LEU A 19 9.83 11.04 15.44
C LEU A 19 10.30 12.13 14.44
N PRO A 20 10.98 13.19 14.89
CA PRO A 20 11.44 14.28 14.02
C PRO A 20 12.65 13.90 13.13
N TYR A 21 13.17 12.68 13.24
CA TYR A 21 14.32 12.19 12.47
C TYR A 21 14.13 10.73 12.07
N ASP A 22 14.43 10.39 10.82
CA ASP A 22 14.30 9.03 10.31
C ASP A 22 15.42 8.12 10.82
N ILE A 23 15.06 7.14 11.65
CA ILE A 23 15.95 6.04 11.99
C ILE A 23 15.80 4.94 10.94
N LEU A 24 16.91 4.46 10.38
CA LEU A 24 16.95 3.35 9.41
C LEU A 24 16.22 3.62 8.06
N ALA A 25 15.82 4.87 7.78
CA ALA A 25 15.20 5.23 6.50
C ALA A 25 16.25 5.74 5.50
N SER A 26 16.09 5.38 4.23
CA SER A 26 16.89 5.93 3.15
C SER A 26 16.36 7.31 2.74
N ALA A 27 17.26 8.29 2.61
CA ALA A 27 16.93 9.65 2.17
C ALA A 27 16.42 9.74 0.71
N ASP A 28 16.50 8.64 -0.04
CA ASP A 28 16.01 8.54 -1.41
C ASP A 28 14.68 7.78 -1.53
N ILE A 29 14.14 7.25 -0.44
CA ILE A 29 12.90 6.49 -0.45
C ILE A 29 11.76 7.33 0.11
N LEU A 30 10.62 7.32 -0.58
CA LEU A 30 9.37 7.79 -0.02
C LEU A 30 8.66 6.58 0.57
N TYR A 31 8.51 6.59 1.89
CA TYR A 31 7.71 5.61 2.59
C TYR A 31 6.27 6.09 2.61
N VAL A 32 5.34 5.21 2.25
CA VAL A 32 3.90 5.41 2.47
C VAL A 32 3.42 4.21 3.25
N VAL A 33 2.80 4.43 4.40
CA VAL A 33 2.49 3.38 5.37
C VAL A 33 1.07 3.52 5.90
N THR A 34 0.39 2.39 6.06
CA THR A 34 -0.86 2.30 6.80
C THR A 34 -0.78 1.10 7.76
N PRO A 35 -1.16 1.25 9.03
CA PRO A 35 -1.32 0.10 9.92
C PRO A 35 -2.57 -0.70 9.54
N TYR A 36 -2.57 -1.98 9.89
CA TYR A 36 -3.74 -2.86 9.80
C TYR A 36 -3.85 -3.71 11.08
N THR A 37 -5.06 -4.18 11.43
CA THR A 37 -5.29 -5.09 12.57
C THR A 37 -6.48 -6.01 12.34
N GLU A 38 -6.39 -7.29 12.75
CA GLU A 38 -7.47 -8.26 12.56
C GLU A 38 -8.71 -7.89 13.41
N ARG A 39 -8.52 -6.99 14.39
CA ARG A 39 -9.60 -6.47 15.24
C ARG A 39 -10.65 -5.66 14.48
N MET A 40 -10.34 -5.21 13.26
CA MET A 40 -11.25 -4.39 12.45
C MET A 40 -11.86 -5.16 11.28
N GLY A 41 -11.44 -6.41 11.05
CA GLY A 41 -11.88 -7.26 9.95
C GLY A 41 -10.80 -8.29 9.60
N GLU A 42 -11.21 -9.39 8.99
CA GLU A 42 -10.33 -10.49 8.57
C GLU A 42 -9.45 -10.10 7.36
N VAL A 43 -9.92 -9.09 6.61
CA VAL A 43 -9.33 -8.67 5.34
C VAL A 43 -9.12 -7.16 5.36
N PHE A 44 -7.91 -6.75 5.01
CA PHE A 44 -7.56 -5.35 4.78
C PHE A 44 -7.36 -5.12 3.29
N VAL A 45 -8.22 -4.30 2.69
CA VAL A 45 -8.20 -3.97 1.27
C VAL A 45 -7.58 -2.60 1.09
N CYS A 46 -6.62 -2.46 0.18
CA CYS A 46 -6.08 -1.17 -0.23
C CYS A 46 -6.22 -1.00 -1.74
N ARG A 47 -6.72 0.16 -2.17
CA ARG A 47 -6.94 0.48 -3.58
C ARG A 47 -6.35 1.86 -3.91
N GLY A 48 -5.80 1.99 -5.11
CA GLY A 48 -5.25 3.24 -5.61
C GLY A 48 -4.80 3.08 -7.06
N LYS A 49 -4.52 4.19 -7.74
CA LYS A 49 -3.97 4.17 -9.09
C LYS A 49 -2.48 3.82 -9.04
N GLY A 50 -2.08 2.84 -9.83
CA GLY A 50 -0.68 2.42 -9.94
C GLY A 50 0.16 3.48 -10.67
N PHE A 51 1.37 3.74 -10.16
CA PHE A 51 2.37 4.48 -10.92
C PHE A 51 2.95 3.61 -12.03
N THR A 52 3.21 4.21 -13.19
CA THR A 52 3.97 3.53 -14.23
C THR A 52 5.46 3.53 -13.90
N ALA A 53 6.10 2.39 -14.06
CA ALA A 53 7.54 2.21 -13.86
C ALA A 53 8.18 1.45 -15.05
N PRO A 54 9.50 1.58 -15.26
CA PRO A 54 10.22 0.73 -16.19
C PRO A 54 10.16 -0.74 -15.76
N LYS A 55 9.91 -1.66 -16.68
CA LYS A 55 10.00 -3.10 -16.41
C LYS A 55 11.46 -3.52 -16.35
N THR A 56 12.09 -3.40 -15.19
CA THR A 56 13.52 -3.72 -15.03
C THR A 56 13.68 -5.23 -14.76
N PRO A 57 14.63 -5.94 -15.39
CA PRO A 57 15.75 -5.44 -16.20
C PRO A 57 15.47 -5.28 -17.71
N GLU A 58 14.27 -5.57 -18.19
CA GLU A 58 13.93 -5.52 -19.63
C GLU A 58 13.99 -4.09 -20.22
N GLU A 59 13.65 -3.09 -19.40
CA GLU A 59 13.67 -1.66 -19.69
C GLU A 59 14.67 -0.96 -18.76
N PRO A 60 15.45 0.02 -19.26
CA PRO A 60 16.32 0.81 -18.40
C PRO A 60 15.54 1.55 -17.30
N VAL A 61 16.11 1.64 -16.10
CA VAL A 61 15.51 2.37 -14.95
C VAL A 61 15.19 3.84 -15.26
N TYR A 62 15.83 4.43 -16.26
CA TYR A 62 15.64 5.82 -16.70
C TYR A 62 14.73 5.97 -17.92
N THR A 63 13.94 4.94 -18.27
CA THR A 63 13.01 4.97 -19.41
C THR A 63 12.12 6.22 -19.37
N PRO A 64 12.09 7.05 -20.43
CA PRO A 64 11.26 8.26 -20.47
C PRO A 64 9.77 7.96 -20.42
N GLY A 65 8.98 8.90 -19.90
CA GLY A 65 7.52 8.80 -19.87
C GLY A 65 6.95 7.87 -18.79
N LYS A 66 7.80 7.29 -17.94
CA LYS A 66 7.37 6.59 -16.72
C LYS A 66 7.19 7.58 -15.58
N ASP A 67 6.22 7.29 -14.71
CA ASP A 67 5.93 8.13 -13.57
C ASP A 67 7.06 8.13 -12.54
N ILE A 68 7.63 6.95 -12.25
CA ILE A 68 8.63 6.74 -11.21
C ILE A 68 9.64 5.66 -11.62
N ARG A 69 10.65 5.42 -10.77
CA ARG A 69 11.67 4.37 -11.00
C ARG A 69 11.24 2.96 -10.61
N GLY A 70 10.24 2.86 -9.76
CA GLY A 70 9.73 1.60 -9.22
C GLY A 70 9.46 1.70 -7.73
N TYR A 71 8.87 0.65 -7.19
CA TYR A 71 8.57 0.56 -5.77
C TYR A 71 8.49 -0.89 -5.30
N THR A 72 8.54 -1.05 -3.99
CA THR A 72 8.11 -2.28 -3.33
C THR A 72 6.90 -1.99 -2.45
N VAL A 73 6.00 -2.95 -2.32
CA VAL A 73 4.92 -2.95 -1.33
C VAL A 73 5.07 -4.19 -0.45
N THR A 74 4.96 -3.99 0.85
CA THR A 74 5.40 -4.98 1.84
C THR A 74 4.49 -4.99 3.06
N THR A 75 4.25 -6.17 3.60
CA THR A 75 3.61 -6.36 4.90
C THR A 75 4.69 -6.56 5.95
N TYR A 76 4.61 -5.78 7.04
CA TYR A 76 5.53 -5.89 8.17
C TYR A 76 4.77 -6.17 9.45
N ASN A 77 5.33 -7.03 10.30
CA ASN A 77 4.93 -7.05 11.70
C ASN A 77 5.49 -5.82 12.43
N PHE A 78 4.61 -5.14 13.16
CA PHE A 78 4.89 -3.89 13.85
C PHE A 78 5.97 -4.05 14.95
N TRP A 79 5.92 -5.14 15.70
CA TRP A 79 6.72 -5.33 16.91
C TRP A 79 8.08 -5.97 16.67
N ALA A 80 8.12 -6.94 15.75
CA ALA A 80 9.30 -7.73 15.44
C ALA A 80 10.08 -7.19 14.23
N GLY A 81 9.49 -6.26 13.44
CA GLY A 81 10.11 -5.74 12.22
C GLY A 81 10.26 -6.77 11.10
N ILE A 82 9.54 -7.89 11.19
CA ILE A 82 9.59 -8.99 10.22
C ILE A 82 8.81 -8.60 8.98
N CYS A 83 9.41 -8.77 7.80
CA CYS A 83 8.69 -8.71 6.52
C CYS A 83 7.95 -10.05 6.32
N ASN A 84 6.62 -10.02 6.22
CA ASN A 84 5.83 -11.23 6.01
C ASN A 84 5.69 -11.53 4.51
N ASP A 85 5.41 -10.52 3.70
CA ASP A 85 5.39 -10.63 2.23
C ASP A 85 5.87 -9.32 1.58
N ALA A 86 6.33 -9.44 0.34
CA ALA A 86 6.80 -8.35 -0.49
C ALA A 86 6.37 -8.57 -1.94
N LYS A 87 6.04 -7.46 -2.62
CA LYS A 87 5.85 -7.40 -4.06
C LYS A 87 6.61 -6.21 -4.61
N ILE A 88 7.19 -6.37 -5.78
CA ILE A 88 7.71 -5.25 -6.57
C ILE A 88 6.63 -4.77 -7.55
N ASP A 89 6.80 -3.55 -8.06
CA ASP A 89 5.85 -2.84 -8.90
C ASP A 89 5.16 -3.66 -10.00
N HIS A 90 5.89 -4.50 -10.72
CA HIS A 90 5.35 -5.33 -11.80
C HIS A 90 4.70 -6.64 -11.36
N GLU A 91 4.81 -7.00 -10.08
CA GLU A 91 4.07 -8.12 -9.47
C GLU A 91 2.70 -7.66 -8.91
N VAL A 92 2.44 -6.34 -8.90
CA VAL A 92 1.15 -5.77 -8.51
C VAL A 92 0.21 -5.77 -9.72
N ALA A 93 -0.91 -6.47 -9.59
CA ALA A 93 -1.96 -6.50 -10.60
C ALA A 93 -2.62 -5.12 -10.72
N LEU A 94 -2.86 -4.70 -11.95
CA LEU A 94 -3.61 -3.49 -12.28
C LEU A 94 -4.82 -3.87 -13.12
N ASP A 95 -5.97 -3.27 -12.82
CA ASP A 95 -7.14 -3.35 -13.68
C ASP A 95 -6.95 -2.56 -14.98
N GLU A 96 -7.92 -2.66 -15.90
CA GLU A 96 -7.89 -1.98 -17.19
C GLU A 96 -7.78 -0.44 -17.08
N GLN A 97 -8.17 0.12 -15.95
CA GLN A 97 -8.10 1.56 -15.67
C GLN A 97 -6.80 1.95 -14.92
N GLY A 98 -5.93 0.98 -14.64
CA GLY A 98 -4.64 1.16 -14.00
C GLY A 98 -4.70 1.26 -12.48
N TRP A 99 -5.76 0.74 -11.84
CA TRP A 99 -5.86 0.67 -10.38
C TRP A 99 -5.37 -0.68 -9.88
N TYR A 100 -4.63 -0.65 -8.78
CA TYR A 100 -4.35 -1.87 -8.04
C TYR A 100 -5.42 -2.12 -6.99
N THR A 101 -5.64 -3.39 -6.67
CA THR A 101 -6.34 -3.83 -5.46
C THR A 101 -5.41 -4.77 -4.70
N LEU A 102 -4.95 -4.33 -3.53
CA LEU A 102 -4.16 -5.15 -2.61
C LEU A 102 -5.09 -5.72 -1.54
N VAL A 103 -4.94 -7.00 -1.28
CA VAL A 103 -5.65 -7.70 -0.21
C VAL A 103 -4.66 -8.26 0.78
N VAL A 104 -4.71 -7.80 2.02
CA VAL A 104 -3.87 -8.27 3.11
C VAL A 104 -4.73 -9.06 4.09
N SER A 105 -4.34 -10.31 4.33
CA SER A 105 -5.02 -11.24 5.25
C SER A 105 -4.07 -12.40 5.59
N THR A 106 -4.40 -13.17 6.61
CA THR A 106 -3.74 -14.47 6.82
C THR A 106 -4.10 -15.42 5.67
N GLU A 107 -3.29 -16.46 5.47
CA GLU A 107 -3.56 -17.48 4.45
C GLU A 107 -4.94 -18.15 4.63
N GLU A 108 -5.36 -18.41 5.88
CA GLU A 108 -6.68 -18.99 6.20
C GLU A 108 -7.83 -18.06 5.79
N ASN A 109 -7.64 -16.75 5.99
CA ASN A 109 -8.65 -15.74 5.69
C ASN A 109 -8.56 -15.17 4.27
N ARG A 110 -7.60 -15.62 3.45
CA ARG A 110 -7.48 -15.19 2.05
C ARG A 110 -8.81 -15.42 1.30
N PRO A 111 -9.43 -14.37 0.76
CA PRO A 111 -10.58 -14.51 -0.12
C PRO A 111 -10.24 -15.31 -1.38
N LYS A 112 -11.17 -16.13 -1.87
CA LYS A 112 -10.93 -16.97 -3.05
C LYS A 112 -10.60 -16.16 -4.32
N ASN A 113 -11.23 -15.00 -4.47
CA ASN A 113 -11.03 -14.05 -5.56
C ASN A 113 -9.87 -13.05 -5.30
N ALA A 114 -9.06 -13.25 -4.25
CA ALA A 114 -7.85 -12.46 -4.03
C ALA A 114 -6.66 -13.07 -4.80
N ASN A 115 -6.73 -13.04 -6.12
CA ASN A 115 -5.71 -13.59 -7.02
C ASN A 115 -5.51 -12.71 -8.27
N LEU A 116 -4.40 -12.96 -8.99
CA LEU A 116 -3.98 -12.12 -10.12
C LEU A 116 -4.94 -12.20 -11.32
N GLU A 117 -5.63 -13.33 -11.51
CA GLU A 117 -6.61 -13.49 -12.61
C GLU A 117 -7.82 -12.58 -12.41
N ASP A 118 -8.20 -12.35 -11.15
CA ASP A 118 -9.24 -11.41 -10.74
C ASP A 118 -8.72 -9.96 -10.54
N GLY A 119 -7.46 -9.67 -10.93
CA GLY A 119 -6.87 -8.34 -10.82
C GLY A 119 -6.51 -7.92 -9.39
N VAL A 120 -6.35 -8.89 -8.49
CA VAL A 120 -6.08 -8.66 -7.06
C VAL A 120 -4.71 -9.22 -6.66
N THR A 121 -3.88 -8.39 -6.04
CA THR A 121 -2.62 -8.84 -5.44
C THR A 121 -2.83 -9.14 -3.96
N TRP A 122 -2.73 -10.41 -3.58
CA TRP A 122 -2.73 -10.81 -2.19
C TRP A 122 -1.33 -10.70 -1.56
N LEU A 123 -1.28 -10.25 -0.32
CA LEU A 123 -0.09 -10.18 0.52
C LEU A 123 -0.38 -10.86 1.86
N ASP A 124 0.53 -11.75 2.29
CA ASP A 124 0.38 -12.40 3.60
C ASP A 124 0.54 -11.38 4.73
N TRP A 125 -0.44 -11.38 5.61
CA TRP A 125 -0.45 -10.60 6.84
C TRP A 125 0.57 -11.11 7.87
N GLY A 126 0.82 -12.43 7.89
CA GLY A 126 1.62 -13.13 8.89
C GLY A 126 0.83 -13.52 10.16
N ALA A 127 1.51 -14.12 11.14
CA ALA A 127 0.88 -14.74 12.33
C ALA A 127 0.54 -13.76 13.49
N TYR A 128 0.53 -12.45 13.23
CA TYR A 128 0.41 -11.44 14.28
C TYR A 128 -0.90 -10.66 14.18
N LEU A 129 -1.39 -10.15 15.31
CA LEU A 129 -2.63 -9.40 15.41
C LEU A 129 -2.65 -8.08 14.60
N ASP A 130 -1.48 -7.47 14.45
CA ASP A 130 -1.29 -6.18 13.81
C ASP A 130 0.00 -6.13 12.99
N GLY A 131 0.01 -5.19 12.06
CA GLY A 131 1.12 -4.96 11.16
C GLY A 131 0.93 -3.67 10.38
N GLN A 132 1.74 -3.50 9.35
CA GLN A 132 1.68 -2.34 8.47
C GLN A 132 1.87 -2.77 7.02
N LEU A 133 1.10 -2.15 6.14
CA LEU A 133 1.32 -2.20 4.70
C LEU A 133 2.15 -0.98 4.31
N THR A 134 3.30 -1.22 3.69
CA THR A 134 4.30 -0.19 3.42
C THR A 134 4.73 -0.20 1.97
N TRP A 135 4.61 0.94 1.30
CA TRP A 135 5.28 1.21 0.04
C TRP A 135 6.64 1.84 0.29
N ARG A 136 7.60 1.49 -0.55
CA ARG A 136 8.90 2.14 -0.67
C ARG A 136 9.08 2.57 -2.11
N PHE A 137 8.76 3.82 -2.39
CA PHE A 137 8.94 4.40 -3.72
C PHE A 137 10.37 4.90 -3.89
N LEU A 138 11.01 4.49 -4.99
CA LEU A 138 12.38 4.87 -5.31
C LEU A 138 12.45 6.33 -5.81
N LEU A 139 13.43 7.08 -5.30
CA LEU A 139 13.71 8.48 -5.61
C LEU A 139 12.61 9.45 -5.17
N ARG A 140 12.41 9.62 -3.86
CA ARG A 140 11.38 10.50 -3.26
C ARG A 140 11.33 11.96 -3.74
N ARG A 141 12.39 12.43 -4.41
CA ARG A 141 12.47 13.78 -4.97
C ARG A 141 11.90 13.87 -6.39
N ASP A 142 11.43 12.76 -6.96
CA ASP A 142 10.64 12.78 -8.19
C ASP A 142 9.41 13.70 -8.00
N PRO A 143 9.11 14.62 -8.93
CA PRO A 143 8.00 15.56 -8.79
C PRO A 143 6.67 14.90 -8.47
N LYS A 144 6.37 13.73 -9.04
CA LYS A 144 5.09 13.04 -8.79
C LYS A 144 5.04 12.42 -7.39
N LEU A 145 6.17 11.98 -6.86
CA LEU A 145 6.29 11.48 -5.49
C LEU A 145 6.28 12.60 -4.45
N VAL A 146 6.83 13.78 -4.77
CA VAL A 146 6.68 14.98 -3.94
C VAL A 146 5.20 15.38 -3.86
N ALA A 147 4.49 15.40 -4.99
CA ALA A 147 3.06 15.68 -5.02
C ALA A 147 2.26 14.65 -4.20
N LEU A 148 2.59 13.36 -4.29
CA LEU A 148 1.96 12.31 -3.48
C LEU A 148 2.21 12.52 -1.98
N HIS A 149 3.46 12.82 -1.61
CA HIS A 149 3.83 13.11 -0.22
C HIS A 149 2.99 14.28 0.33
N ASP A 150 2.95 15.40 -0.39
CA ASP A 150 2.25 16.60 0.04
C ASP A 150 0.73 16.38 0.10
N ALA A 151 0.18 15.60 -0.83
CA ALA A 151 -1.20 15.18 -0.81
C ALA A 151 -1.57 14.37 0.45
N ILE A 152 -0.72 13.39 0.84
CA ILE A 152 -0.95 12.57 2.04
C ILE A 152 -0.79 13.42 3.31
N VAL A 153 0.26 14.25 3.39
CA VAL A 153 0.52 15.09 4.57
C VAL A 153 -0.53 16.20 4.74
N GLY A 154 -0.91 16.84 3.63
CA GLY A 154 -1.84 17.96 3.62
C GLY A 154 -3.31 17.54 3.66
N GLY A 155 -3.63 16.29 3.33
CA GLY A 155 -5.00 15.76 3.30
C GLY A 155 -5.91 16.37 2.24
N ASN A 156 -5.35 17.14 1.30
CA ASN A 156 -6.08 17.87 0.26
C ASN A 156 -5.40 17.62 -1.10
N PRO A 157 -5.58 16.44 -1.70
CA PRO A 157 -4.92 16.12 -2.95
C PRO A 157 -5.52 16.88 -4.14
N GLU A 158 -4.66 17.47 -4.96
CA GLU A 158 -5.05 18.02 -6.26
C GLU A 158 -5.57 16.91 -7.21
N PRO A 159 -6.47 17.20 -8.17
CA PRO A 159 -7.10 16.18 -9.02
C PRO A 159 -6.12 15.29 -9.79
N GLY A 160 -4.93 15.80 -10.15
CA GLY A 160 -3.91 15.05 -10.87
C GLY A 160 -3.18 13.98 -10.03
N ILE A 161 -3.19 14.12 -8.70
CA ILE A 161 -2.51 13.18 -7.78
C ILE A 161 -3.50 12.42 -6.90
N ALA A 162 -4.72 12.92 -6.70
CA ALA A 162 -5.74 12.30 -5.86
C ALA A 162 -5.97 10.80 -6.15
N PRO A 163 -6.03 10.32 -7.41
CA PRO A 163 -6.18 8.88 -7.68
C PRO A 163 -5.01 8.02 -7.19
N TYR A 164 -3.82 8.60 -7.02
CA TYR A 164 -2.62 7.90 -6.56
C TYR A 164 -2.48 7.87 -5.04
N VAL A 165 -3.29 8.65 -4.31
CA VAL A 165 -3.39 8.55 -2.86
C VAL A 165 -4.13 7.26 -2.53
N PRO A 166 -3.48 6.28 -1.86
CA PRO A 166 -4.15 5.04 -1.52
C PRO A 166 -5.30 5.27 -0.54
N VAL A 167 -6.34 4.47 -0.69
CA VAL A 167 -7.43 4.35 0.28
C VAL A 167 -7.44 2.90 0.75
N ALA A 168 -7.77 2.68 2.02
CA ALA A 168 -7.89 1.33 2.54
C ALA A 168 -9.16 1.14 3.37
N ARG A 169 -9.62 -0.10 3.50
CA ARG A 169 -10.78 -0.50 4.30
C ARG A 169 -10.55 -1.88 4.91
N HIS A 170 -10.93 -2.04 6.17
CA HIS A 170 -11.17 -3.38 6.71
C HIS A 170 -12.56 -3.88 6.28
N VAL A 171 -12.63 -5.14 5.87
CA VAL A 171 -13.86 -5.84 5.47
C VAL A 171 -13.82 -7.29 5.97
N SER A 172 -14.96 -7.97 5.93
CA SER A 172 -15.00 -9.43 6.14
C SER A 172 -14.56 -10.18 4.88
N LYS A 173 -14.13 -11.44 5.02
CA LYS A 173 -13.83 -12.31 3.87
C LYS A 173 -15.00 -12.42 2.91
N ASN A 174 -16.21 -12.62 3.46
CA ASN A 174 -17.44 -12.75 2.67
C ASN A 174 -17.80 -11.47 1.90
N GLU A 175 -17.62 -10.29 2.52
CA GLU A 175 -17.86 -9.00 1.87
C GLU A 175 -16.89 -8.76 0.71
N PHE A 176 -15.65 -9.25 0.81
CA PHE A 176 -14.71 -9.23 -0.32
C PHE A 176 -15.14 -10.18 -1.44
N GLU A 177 -15.47 -11.43 -1.10
CA GLU A 177 -15.87 -12.46 -2.07
C GLU A 177 -17.18 -12.13 -2.80
N SER A 178 -18.11 -11.39 -2.17
CA SER A 178 -19.36 -10.95 -2.81
C SER A 178 -19.22 -9.71 -3.68
N GLY A 179 -18.10 -8.99 -3.60
CA GLY A 179 -17.89 -7.69 -4.27
C GLY A 179 -18.52 -6.50 -3.54
N ASP A 180 -19.17 -6.70 -2.39
CA ASP A 180 -19.82 -5.60 -1.66
C ASP A 180 -18.83 -4.56 -1.12
N TRP A 181 -17.57 -4.96 -0.92
CA TRP A 181 -16.48 -4.10 -0.49
C TRP A 181 -16.27 -2.88 -1.39
N GLU A 182 -16.56 -2.98 -2.69
CA GLU A 182 -16.33 -1.90 -3.66
C GLU A 182 -17.13 -0.64 -3.31
N LYS A 183 -18.30 -0.79 -2.68
CA LYS A 183 -19.16 0.33 -2.26
C LYS A 183 -18.53 1.21 -1.17
N ARG A 184 -17.41 0.78 -0.58
CA ARG A 184 -16.68 1.51 0.48
C ARG A 184 -15.56 2.41 -0.06
N PHE A 185 -15.31 2.38 -1.36
CA PHE A 185 -14.28 3.13 -2.08
C PHE A 185 -14.92 4.14 -3.04
#